data_AF-A0A965FED6-F1
#
_entry.id   AF-A0A965FED6-F1
#
_cell.length_a   1.000
_cell.length_b   1.000
_cell.length_c   1.000
_cell.angle_alpha   90.00
_cell.angle_beta   90.00
_cell.angle_gamma   90.00
#
_symmetry.space_group_name_H-M   'P 1'
#
loop_
_entity.id
_entity.type
_entity.pdbx_description
1 polymer ?
#
loop_
_entity_poly.entity_id
_entity_poly.type
_entity_poly.pdbx_seq_one_letter_code
_entity_poly.pdbx_strand_id
1 'polypeptide(L)'
;MNTETPDLSRAYKVLGLTAVATFLVSLDTSIVVVAKNSIQADLGHPTLLTWVFSAYSIAYAAGLLTAGRFADVNGRKRSFLRGLAIFSLGSVLCGLAPSAPLLIAARVIQALGGAQLTPASLALVLPEFPVEKRTVAIGIWGAVGGLAAAAGPSAGGLLVDALSWRWM
;
A
#
# COMPACT_ATOMS: atom_id res chain seq x y z
N MET A 1 -3.83 -34.73 -17.84
CA MET A 1 -3.03 -33.50 -17.84
C MET A 1 -3.82 -32.48 -18.64
N ASN A 2 -4.67 -31.69 -17.98
CA ASN A 2 -5.59 -30.76 -18.65
C ASN A 2 -4.80 -29.51 -19.02
N THR A 3 -4.54 -29.32 -20.31
CA THR A 3 -3.98 -28.08 -20.86
C THR A 3 -5.10 -27.05 -20.95
N GLU A 4 -5.50 -26.49 -19.80
CA GLU A 4 -6.34 -25.29 -19.81
C GLU A 4 -5.50 -24.16 -20.41
N THR A 5 -5.93 -23.64 -21.57
CA THR A 5 -5.36 -22.43 -22.13
C THR A 5 -5.49 -21.32 -21.10
N PRO A 6 -4.38 -20.63 -20.73
CA PRO A 6 -4.44 -19.60 -19.70
C PRO A 6 -5.44 -18.51 -20.10
N ASP A 7 -6.49 -18.32 -19.29
CA ASP A 7 -7.48 -17.27 -19.50
C ASP A 7 -6.84 -15.92 -19.21
N LEU A 8 -6.32 -15.30 -20.28
CA LEU A 8 -5.70 -13.99 -20.21
C LEU A 8 -6.68 -12.92 -19.70
N SER A 9 -8.00 -13.05 -19.93
CA SER A 9 -9.00 -12.11 -19.42
C SER A 9 -8.99 -12.10 -17.89
N ARG A 10 -8.97 -13.28 -17.27
CA ARG A 10 -8.84 -13.43 -15.82
C ARG A 10 -7.50 -12.89 -15.32
N ALA A 11 -6.40 -13.18 -16.01
CA ALA A 11 -5.07 -12.68 -15.65
C ALA A 11 -5.00 -11.13 -15.62
N TYR A 12 -5.55 -10.46 -16.64
CA TYR A 12 -5.62 -8.99 -16.68
C TYR A 12 -6.53 -8.41 -15.59
N LYS A 13 -7.64 -9.08 -15.22
CA LYS A 13 -8.49 -8.64 -14.11
C LYS A 13 -7.76 -8.71 -12.76
N VAL A 14 -7.03 -9.81 -12.51
CA VAL A 14 -6.21 -9.97 -11.30
C VAL A 14 -5.09 -8.93 -11.28
N LEU A 15 -4.42 -8.69 -12.41
CA LEU A 15 -3.42 -7.63 -12.55
C LEU A 15 -4.01 -6.25 -12.25
N GLY A 16 -5.17 -5.91 -12.82
CA GLY A 16 -5.82 -4.62 -12.56
C GLY A 16 -6.17 -4.42 -11.08
N LEU A 17 -6.76 -5.43 -10.43
CA LEU A 17 -7.14 -5.35 -9.01
C LEU A 17 -5.91 -5.16 -8.11
N THR A 18 -4.87 -5.96 -8.35
CA THR A 18 -3.64 -5.90 -7.56
C THR A 18 -2.84 -4.63 -7.84
N ALA A 19 -2.83 -4.15 -9.09
CA ALA A 19 -2.23 -2.87 -9.46
C ALA A 19 -2.91 -1.71 -8.74
N VAL A 20 -4.25 -1.64 -8.72
CA VAL A 20 -4.97 -0.59 -7.97
C VAL A 20 -4.64 -0.65 -6.48
N ALA A 21 -4.60 -1.84 -5.88
CA ALA A 21 -4.24 -1.97 -4.47
C ALA A 21 -2.80 -1.51 -4.19
N THR A 22 -1.82 -1.92 -5.00
CA THR A 22 -0.43 -1.47 -4.86
C THR A 22 -0.30 0.04 -5.11
N PHE A 23 -1.02 0.57 -6.09
CA PHE A 23 -1.07 2.01 -6.36
C PHE A 23 -1.52 2.79 -5.12
N LEU A 24 -2.61 2.36 -4.46
CA LEU A 24 -3.12 3.02 -3.27
C LEU A 24 -2.13 2.99 -2.10
N VAL A 25 -1.44 1.86 -1.90
CA VAL A 25 -0.38 1.74 -0.86
C VAL A 25 0.77 2.69 -1.16
N SER A 26 1.23 2.74 -2.42
CA SER A 26 2.31 3.64 -2.81
C SER A 26 1.89 5.11 -2.73
N LEU A 27 0.66 5.43 -3.13
CA LEU A 27 0.09 6.77 -3.07
C LEU A 27 0.05 7.29 -1.62
N ASP A 28 -0.42 6.47 -0.66
CA ASP A 28 -0.43 6.83 0.76
C ASP A 28 0.97 7.24 1.25
N THR A 29 2.01 6.45 0.95
CA THR A 29 3.38 6.79 1.36
C THR A 29 3.86 8.13 0.81
N SER A 30 3.42 8.51 -0.39
CA SER A 30 3.76 9.78 -1.02
C SER A 30 2.94 10.96 -0.47
N ILE A 31 1.63 10.81 -0.27
CA ILE A 31 0.76 11.90 0.20
C ILE A 31 1.20 12.42 1.57
N VAL A 32 1.62 11.53 2.46
CA VAL A 32 2.00 11.90 3.84
C VAL A 32 3.19 12.83 3.85
N VAL A 33 4.13 12.66 2.91
CA VAL A 33 5.30 13.54 2.78
C VAL A 33 4.86 14.97 2.48
N VAL A 34 3.81 15.15 1.68
CA VAL A 34 3.21 16.45 1.38
C VAL A 34 2.39 16.98 2.55
N ALA A 35 1.64 16.11 3.23
CA ALA A 35 0.82 16.48 4.38
C ALA A 35 1.62 16.88 5.62
N LYS A 36 2.95 16.65 5.65
CA LYS A 36 3.83 16.89 6.80
C LYS A 36 3.58 18.25 7.47
N ASN A 37 3.63 19.34 6.70
CA ASN A 37 3.48 20.69 7.26
C ASN A 37 2.07 20.92 7.85
N SER A 38 1.03 20.36 7.22
CA SER A 38 -0.36 20.45 7.69
C SER A 38 -0.57 19.65 8.99
N ILE A 39 -0.06 18.41 9.06
CA ILE A 39 -0.10 17.58 10.27
C ILE A 39 0.66 18.28 11.41
N GLN A 40 1.80 18.92 11.12
CA GLN A 40 2.56 19.66 12.12
C GLN A 40 1.78 20.84 12.70
N ALA A 41 1.11 21.61 11.84
CA ALA A 41 0.32 22.76 12.24
C ALA A 41 -0.88 22.36 13.12
N ASP A 42 -1.48 21.19 12.84
CA ASP A 42 -2.69 20.72 13.54
C ASP A 42 -2.38 19.97 14.85
N LEU A 43 -1.25 19.24 14.93
CA LEU A 43 -0.91 18.39 16.08
C LEU A 43 0.23 18.92 16.96
N GLY A 44 0.94 19.98 16.56
CA GLY A 44 1.82 20.76 17.45
C GLY A 44 3.13 20.10 17.93
N HIS A 45 3.61 19.02 17.32
CA HIS A 45 4.79 18.28 17.81
C HIS A 45 5.76 17.85 16.69
N PRO A 46 6.79 18.68 16.37
CA PRO A 46 7.74 18.40 15.29
C PRO A 46 8.49 17.07 15.46
N THR A 47 8.85 16.70 16.69
CA THR A 47 9.58 15.47 16.99
C THR A 47 8.71 14.22 16.79
N LEU A 48 7.42 14.28 17.12
CA LEU A 48 6.50 13.17 16.92
C LEU A 48 6.16 12.98 15.44
N LEU A 49 6.21 14.06 14.66
CA LEU A 49 5.98 13.99 13.22
C LEU A 49 7.04 13.14 12.51
N THR A 50 8.31 13.23 12.89
CA THR A 50 9.36 12.34 12.37
C THR A 50 9.01 10.88 12.62
N TRP A 51 8.45 10.57 13.79
CA TRP A 51 8.01 9.21 14.11
C TRP A 51 6.82 8.72 13.29
N VAL A 52 5.94 9.60 12.80
CA VAL A 52 4.85 9.21 11.87
C VAL A 52 5.42 8.54 10.62
N PHE A 53 6.51 9.09 10.07
CA PHE A 53 7.19 8.53 8.89
C PHE A 53 8.08 7.36 9.24
N SER A 54 8.93 7.51 10.27
CA SER A 54 9.90 6.49 10.63
C SER A 54 9.23 5.21 11.10
N ALA A 55 8.18 5.29 11.92
CA ALA A 55 7.45 4.11 12.40
C ALA A 55 6.79 3.35 11.24
N TYR A 56 6.21 4.06 10.27
CA TYR A 56 5.68 3.44 9.06
C TYR A 56 6.77 2.68 8.30
N SER A 57 7.88 3.33 7.98
CA SER A 57 8.98 2.70 7.21
C SER A 57 9.59 1.50 7.94
N ILE A 58 9.80 1.60 9.26
CA ILE A 58 10.32 0.51 10.09
C ILE A 58 9.33 -0.66 10.11
N ALA A 59 8.06 -0.40 10.38
CA ALA A 59 7.02 -1.43 10.41
C ALA A 59 6.82 -2.08 9.05
N TYR A 60 6.87 -1.30 7.98
CA TYR A 60 6.76 -1.81 6.61
C TYR A 60 7.94 -2.72 6.25
N ALA A 61 9.17 -2.29 6.55
CA ALA A 61 10.38 -3.09 6.28
C ALA A 61 10.42 -4.38 7.12
N ALA A 62 10.10 -4.30 8.42
CA ALA A 62 10.02 -5.47 9.30
C ALA A 62 8.87 -6.40 8.89
N GLY A 63 7.74 -5.83 8.49
CA GLY A 63 6.57 -6.53 7.99
C GLY A 63 6.86 -7.29 6.70
N LEU A 64 7.60 -6.70 5.76
CA LEU A 64 7.91 -7.33 4.47
C LEU A 64 8.65 -8.67 4.63
N LEU A 65 9.61 -8.72 5.56
CA LEU A 65 10.37 -9.94 5.87
C LEU A 65 9.46 -11.08 6.33
N THR A 66 8.42 -10.78 7.12
CA THR A 66 7.50 -11.78 7.68
C THR A 66 6.31 -12.07 6.76
N ALA A 67 5.85 -11.08 6.01
CA ALA A 67 4.71 -11.12 5.11
C ALA A 67 4.88 -12.13 3.98
N GLY A 68 6.10 -12.27 3.41
CA GLY A 68 6.37 -13.26 2.37
C GLY A 68 6.07 -14.68 2.83
N ARG A 69 6.61 -15.06 4.01
CA ARG A 69 6.39 -16.38 4.60
C ARG A 69 4.93 -16.59 5.05
N PHE A 70 4.28 -15.55 5.55
CA PHE A 70 2.86 -15.61 5.92
C PHE A 70 1.95 -15.81 4.70
N ALA A 71 2.25 -15.15 3.57
CA ALA A 71 1.49 -15.28 2.34
C ALA A 71 1.59 -16.70 1.73
N ASP A 72 2.75 -17.34 1.87
CA ASP A 72 2.99 -18.70 1.38
C ASP A 72 2.21 -19.75 2.18
N VAL A 73 2.09 -19.58 3.51
CA VAL A 73 1.41 -20.55 4.38
C VAL A 73 -0.12 -20.38 4.38
N ASN A 74 -0.62 -19.14 4.40
CA ASN A 74 -2.06 -18.87 4.59
C ASN A 74 -2.86 -18.79 3.28
N GLY A 75 -2.18 -18.92 2.13
CA GLY A 75 -2.76 -18.82 0.81
C GLY A 75 -2.82 -17.37 0.30
N ARG A 76 -2.38 -17.18 -0.95
CA ARG A 76 -2.14 -15.88 -1.58
C ARG A 76 -3.36 -14.96 -1.59
N LYS A 77 -4.54 -15.48 -1.95
CA LYS A 77 -5.79 -14.70 -1.98
C LYS A 77 -6.21 -14.21 -0.60
N ARG A 78 -6.13 -15.08 0.41
CA ARG A 78 -6.49 -14.72 1.80
C ARG A 78 -5.50 -13.73 2.38
N SER A 79 -4.21 -13.89 2.08
CA SER A 79 -3.17 -12.95 2.48
C SER A 79 -3.41 -11.57 1.87
N PHE A 80 -3.69 -11.48 0.57
CA PHE A 80 -4.00 -10.21 -0.09
C PHE A 80 -5.22 -9.50 0.52
N LEU A 81 -6.34 -10.22 0.71
CA LEU A 81 -7.56 -9.62 1.27
C LEU A 81 -7.37 -9.16 2.73
N ARG A 82 -6.63 -9.92 3.54
CA ARG A 82 -6.29 -9.52 4.91
C ARG A 82 -5.39 -8.28 4.93
N GLY A 83 -4.36 -8.25 4.09
CA GLY A 83 -3.49 -7.09 3.94
C GLY A 83 -4.28 -5.85 3.52
N LEU A 84 -5.19 -6.01 2.55
CA LEU A 84 -6.09 -4.94 2.11
C LEU A 84 -6.97 -4.41 3.25
N ALA A 85 -7.61 -5.32 4.00
CA ALA A 85 -8.45 -4.94 5.13
C ALA A 85 -7.66 -4.21 6.22
N ILE A 86 -6.48 -4.70 6.59
CA ILE A 86 -5.61 -4.07 7.60
C ILE A 86 -5.15 -2.69 7.11
N PHE A 87 -4.72 -2.59 5.85
CA PHE A 87 -4.30 -1.32 5.26
C PHE A 87 -5.45 -0.30 5.27
N SER A 88 -6.63 -0.68 4.79
CA SER A 88 -7.80 0.20 4.77
C SER A 88 -8.24 0.64 6.17
N LEU A 89 -8.23 -0.28 7.14
CA LEU A 89 -8.51 0.08 8.55
C LEU A 89 -7.48 1.05 9.09
N GLY A 90 -6.19 0.82 8.80
CA GLY A 90 -5.10 1.72 9.15
C GLY A 90 -5.29 3.12 8.56
N SER A 91 -5.64 3.23 7.28
CA SER A 91 -5.96 4.51 6.62
C SER A 91 -7.08 5.26 7.34
N VAL A 92 -8.18 4.58 7.65
CA VAL A 92 -9.31 5.20 8.37
C VAL A 92 -8.88 5.67 9.77
N LEU A 93 -8.08 4.87 10.48
CA LEU A 93 -7.54 5.26 11.79
C LEU A 93 -6.60 6.45 11.70
N CYS A 94 -5.80 6.57 10.64
CA CYS A 94 -4.95 7.73 10.39
C CYS A 94 -5.78 9.01 10.22
N GLY A 95 -6.87 8.95 9.44
CA GLY A 95 -7.75 10.10 9.23
C GLY A 95 -8.53 10.53 10.48
N LEU A 96 -8.87 9.57 11.35
CA LEU A 96 -9.58 9.82 12.61
C LEU A 96 -8.65 10.14 13.79
N ALA A 97 -7.33 10.16 13.59
CA ALA A 97 -6.38 10.34 14.69
C ALA A 97 -6.48 11.76 15.30
N PRO A 98 -6.80 11.89 16.60
CA PRO A 98 -6.87 13.18 17.28
C PRO A 98 -5.50 13.64 17.81
N SER A 99 -4.50 12.77 17.82
CA SER A 99 -3.18 13.04 18.40
C SER A 99 -2.06 12.32 17.64
N ALA A 100 -0.85 12.85 17.72
CA ALA A 100 0.32 12.28 17.05
C ALA A 100 0.65 10.84 17.50
N PRO A 101 0.57 10.46 18.79
CA PRO A 101 0.78 9.06 19.19
C PRO A 101 -0.23 8.09 18.57
N LEU A 102 -1.51 8.48 18.46
CA LEU A 102 -2.51 7.62 17.83
C LEU A 102 -2.27 7.52 16.32
N LEU A 103 -1.88 8.62 15.67
CA LEU A 103 -1.49 8.62 14.26
C LEU A 103 -0.30 7.68 14.00
N ILE A 104 0.72 7.69 14.88
CA ILE A 104 1.86 6.77 14.79
C ILE A 104 1.39 5.31 14.89
N ALA A 105 0.53 4.98 15.86
CA ALA A 105 0.00 3.64 16.02
C ALA A 105 -0.83 3.19 14.80
N ALA A 106 -1.69 4.07 14.28
CA ALA A 106 -2.47 3.82 13.07
C ALA A 106 -1.56 3.57 11.85
N ARG A 107 -0.49 4.35 11.70
CA ARG A 107 0.52 4.19 10.65
C ARG A 107 1.25 2.86 10.73
N VAL A 108 1.56 2.38 11.93
CA VAL A 108 2.16 1.05 12.11
C VAL A 108 1.19 -0.04 11.63
N ILE A 109 -0.08 0.03 12.01
CA ILE A 109 -1.10 -0.93 11.55
C ILE A 109 -1.23 -0.89 10.01
N GLN A 110 -1.33 0.31 9.45
CA GLN A 110 -1.42 0.54 8.01
C GLN A 110 -0.20 -0.05 7.28
N ALA A 111 1.01 0.22 7.78
CA ALA A 111 2.27 -0.29 7.23
C ALA A 111 2.32 -1.82 7.19
N LEU A 112 1.82 -2.50 8.23
CA LEU A 112 1.76 -3.96 8.25
C LEU A 112 0.81 -4.50 7.18
N GLY A 113 -0.34 -3.85 6.96
CA GLY A 113 -1.27 -4.19 5.88
C GLY A 113 -0.64 -4.02 4.50
N GLY A 114 0.05 -2.88 4.27
CA GLY A 114 0.79 -2.60 3.05
C GLY A 114 1.92 -3.61 2.79
N ALA A 115 2.69 -3.94 3.83
CA ALA A 115 3.79 -4.90 3.74
C ALA A 115 3.29 -6.31 3.39
N GLN A 116 2.07 -6.67 3.78
CA GLN A 116 1.44 -7.91 3.38
C GLN A 116 0.90 -7.88 1.95
N LEU A 117 0.35 -6.74 1.52
CA LEU A 117 -0.20 -6.55 0.18
C LEU A 117 0.86 -6.71 -0.92
N THR A 118 2.02 -6.10 -0.76
CA THR A 118 3.09 -6.03 -1.77
C THR A 118 3.59 -7.40 -2.26
N PRO A 119 3.98 -8.35 -1.40
CA PRO A 119 4.35 -9.69 -1.86
C PRO A 119 3.12 -10.52 -2.29
N ALA A 120 1.97 -10.35 -1.63
CA ALA A 120 0.75 -11.09 -1.95
C ALA A 120 0.18 -10.72 -3.33
N SER A 121 0.31 -9.45 -3.75
CA SER A 121 -0.12 -8.98 -5.06
C SER A 121 0.67 -9.65 -6.18
N LEU A 122 2.00 -9.68 -6.07
CA LEU A 122 2.86 -10.37 -7.04
C LEU A 122 2.60 -11.87 -7.05
N ALA A 123 2.46 -12.49 -5.87
CA ALA A 123 2.16 -13.91 -5.75
C ALA A 123 0.80 -14.29 -6.38
N LEU A 124 -0.18 -13.37 -6.38
CA LEU A 124 -1.48 -13.56 -7.04
C LEU A 124 -1.41 -13.38 -8.55
N VAL A 125 -0.63 -12.42 -9.05
CA VAL A 125 -0.58 -12.08 -10.48
C VAL A 125 0.28 -13.06 -11.27
N LEU A 126 1.50 -13.34 -10.81
CA LEU A 126 2.49 -14.09 -11.58
C LEU A 126 2.04 -15.49 -12.06
N PRO A 127 1.28 -16.28 -11.27
CA PRO A 127 0.80 -17.60 -11.70
C PRO A 127 -0.28 -17.53 -12.79
N GLU A 128 -1.00 -16.41 -12.89
CA GLU A 128 -2.08 -16.23 -13.87
C GLU A 128 -1.53 -15.93 -15.27
N PHE A 129 -0.27 -15.49 -15.36
CA PHE A 129 0.40 -15.22 -16.64
C PHE A 129 1.31 -16.39 -17.07
N PRO A 130 1.34 -16.70 -18.39
CA PRO A 130 2.38 -17.54 -18.99
C PRO A 130 3.77 -17.03 -18.64
N VAL A 131 4.76 -17.92 -18.53
CA VAL A 131 6.13 -17.58 -18.11
C VAL A 131 6.72 -16.46 -18.96
N GLU A 132 6.43 -16.45 -20.25
CA GLU A 132 6.89 -15.47 -21.24
C GLU A 132 6.32 -14.07 -21.01
N LYS A 133 5.15 -13.98 -20.37
CA LYS A 133 4.45 -12.70 -20.09
C LYS A 133 4.65 -12.20 -18.65
N ARG A 134 5.30 -12.97 -17.78
CA ARG A 134 5.54 -12.56 -16.37
C ARG A 134 6.38 -11.29 -16.27
N THR A 135 7.37 -11.11 -17.15
CA THR A 135 8.18 -9.88 -17.20
C THR A 135 7.34 -8.65 -17.50
N VAL A 136 6.35 -8.76 -18.39
CA VAL A 136 5.40 -7.68 -18.70
C VAL A 136 4.54 -7.36 -17.47
N ALA A 137 4.04 -8.39 -16.78
CA ALA A 137 3.24 -8.19 -15.56
C ALA A 137 4.05 -7.49 -14.45
N ILE A 138 5.32 -7.87 -14.25
CA ILE A 138 6.24 -7.20 -13.32
C ILE A 138 6.51 -5.76 -13.77
N GLY A 139 6.70 -5.54 -15.07
CA GLY A 139 6.89 -4.20 -15.64
C GLY A 139 5.70 -3.28 -15.37
N ILE A 140 4.47 -3.76 -15.59
CA ILE A 140 3.24 -3.02 -15.26
C ILE A 140 3.16 -2.75 -13.76
N TRP A 141 3.43 -3.76 -12.93
CA TRP A 141 3.43 -3.60 -11.47
C TRP A 141 4.46 -2.56 -11.00
N GLY A 142 5.66 -2.53 -11.58
CA GLY A 142 6.67 -1.50 -11.30
C GLY A 142 6.26 -0.11 -11.80
N ALA A 143 5.65 -0.03 -12.99
CA ALA A 143 5.15 1.22 -13.56
C ALA A 143 4.06 1.85 -12.67
N VAL A 144 3.22 1.04 -12.05
CA VAL A 144 2.21 1.48 -11.08
C VAL A 144 2.86 2.17 -9.87
N GLY A 145 3.94 1.60 -9.33
CA GLY A 145 4.70 2.22 -8.25
C GLY A 145 5.31 3.57 -8.65
N GLY A 146 5.89 3.65 -9.86
CA GLY A 146 6.41 4.89 -10.41
C GLY A 146 5.32 5.96 -10.63
N LEU A 147 4.17 5.56 -11.16
CA LEU A 147 3.00 6.44 -11.32
C LEU A 147 2.48 6.96 -9.98
N ALA A 148 2.40 6.10 -8.96
CA ALA A 148 2.00 6.50 -7.62
C ALA A 148 2.97 7.53 -7.01
N ALA A 149 4.28 7.31 -7.17
CA ALA A 149 5.30 8.25 -6.69
C ALA A 149 5.23 9.60 -7.42
N ALA A 150 4.93 9.61 -8.71
CA ALA A 150 4.79 10.83 -9.51
C ALA A 150 3.47 11.57 -9.22
N ALA A 151 2.36 10.84 -9.09
CA ALA A 151 1.05 11.41 -8.83
C ALA A 151 0.87 11.83 -7.37
N GLY A 152 1.59 11.18 -6.44
CA GLY A 152 1.45 11.36 -5.00
C GLY A 152 1.56 12.81 -4.53
N PRO A 153 2.58 13.59 -4.94
CA PRO A 153 2.69 14.98 -4.51
C PRO A 153 1.56 15.88 -5.01
N SER A 154 1.17 15.75 -6.28
CA SER A 154 0.10 16.54 -6.87
C SER A 154 -1.27 16.18 -6.30
N ALA A 155 -1.56 14.88 -6.18
CA ALA A 155 -2.79 14.38 -5.59
C ALA A 155 -2.87 14.74 -4.11
N GLY A 156 -1.79 14.55 -3.35
CA GLY A 156 -1.71 14.86 -1.93
C GLY A 156 -1.84 16.34 -1.63
N GLY A 157 -1.21 17.21 -2.44
CA GLY A 157 -1.35 18.66 -2.31
C GLY A 157 -2.81 19.10 -2.48
N LEU A 158 -3.48 18.65 -3.54
CA LEU A 158 -4.90 18.94 -3.77
C LEU A 158 -5.79 18.41 -2.64
N LEU A 159 -5.50 17.20 -2.12
CA LEU A 159 -6.27 16.59 -1.03
C LEU A 159 -6.13 17.39 0.27
N VAL A 160 -4.90 17.78 0.61
CA VAL A 160 -4.60 18.57 1.81
C VAL A 160 -5.22 19.96 1.71
N ASP A 161 -5.10 20.61 0.55
CA ASP A 161 -5.63 21.96 0.31
C ASP A 161 -7.16 22.01 0.30
N ALA A 162 -7.82 20.99 -0.28
CA ALA A 162 -9.28 21.00 -0.46
C ALA A 162 -10.06 20.33 0.69
N LEU A 163 -9.51 19.28 1.31
CA LEU A 163 -10.26 18.41 2.21
C LEU A 163 -9.66 18.28 3.61
N SER A 164 -8.41 18.72 3.84
CA SER A 164 -7.58 18.43 5.03
C SER A 164 -6.82 17.12 4.94
N TRP A 165 -5.65 17.07 5.60
CA TRP A 165 -4.80 15.87 5.72
C TRP A 165 -5.55 14.66 6.32
N ARG A 166 -6.64 14.89 7.05
CA ARG A 166 -7.45 13.81 7.66
C ARG A 166 -8.16 12.90 6.64
N TRP A 167 -8.20 13.27 5.36
CA TRP A 167 -8.83 12.46 4.31
C TRP A 167 -7.81 11.73 3.41
N MET A 168 -6.53 11.74 3.78
CA MET A 168 -5.49 10.90 3.14
C MET A 168 -5.59 9.44 3.59
#